data_AF-A0A522UQT9-F1
#
_entry.id   AF-A0A522UQT9-F1
#
_cell.length_a   1.000
_cell.length_b   1.000
_cell.length_c   1.000
_cell.angle_alpha   90.00
_cell.angle_beta   90.00
_cell.angle_gamma   90.00
#
_symmetry.space_group_name_H-M   'P 1'
#
loop_
_entity.id
_entity.type
_entity.pdbx_description
1 polymer ?
#
loop_
_entity_poly.entity_id
_entity_poly.type
_entity_poly.pdbx_seq_one_letter_code
_entity_poly.pdbx_strand_id
1 'polypeptide(L)'
;MKTVISISDARKQLPGIIKSFKNSPDAVYQITVHDEVVAEIKKPAMVRPGEAATRLLAIRRKLKTKKKQYRSPISENVKDYLYVAEDGL
;
A
#
# COMPACT_ATOMS: atom_id res chain seq x y z
N MET A 1 -21.71 7.14 13.63
CA MET A 1 -23.12 7.09 13.17
C MET A 1 -23.12 7.10 11.65
N LYS A 2 -24.00 6.30 11.01
CA LYS A 2 -24.08 6.20 9.54
C LYS A 2 -25.30 6.99 9.07
N THR A 3 -25.10 7.91 8.14
CA THR A 3 -26.15 8.76 7.58
C THR A 3 -26.30 8.45 6.09
N VAL A 4 -27.48 8.08 5.64
CA VAL A 4 -27.76 7.77 4.24
C VAL A 4 -28.31 9.01 3.54
N ILE A 5 -27.73 9.38 2.38
CA ILE A 5 -28.11 10.56 1.60
C ILE A 5 -28.20 10.22 0.11
N SER A 6 -29.16 10.81 -0.60
CA SER A 6 -29.25 10.67 -2.06
C SER A 6 -28.08 11.40 -2.75
N ILE A 7 -27.71 10.99 -3.97
CA ILE A 7 -26.68 11.68 -4.76
C ILE A 7 -27.02 13.17 -5.00
N SER A 8 -28.29 13.49 -5.15
CA SER A 8 -28.76 14.86 -5.34
C SER A 8 -28.52 15.72 -4.10
N ASP A 9 -28.81 15.18 -2.92
CA ASP A 9 -28.61 15.87 -1.65
C ASP A 9 -27.13 15.94 -1.27
N ALA A 10 -26.38 14.88 -1.56
CA ALA A 10 -24.93 14.85 -1.38
C ALA A 10 -24.24 16.00 -2.15
N ARG A 11 -24.66 16.27 -3.40
CA ARG A 11 -24.10 17.37 -4.19
C ARG A 11 -24.42 18.75 -3.61
N LYS A 12 -25.65 18.95 -3.11
CA LYS A 12 -26.07 20.24 -2.51
C LYS A 12 -25.39 20.50 -1.17
N GLN A 13 -25.26 19.46 -0.35
CA GLN A 13 -24.78 19.58 1.02
C GLN A 13 -23.29 19.27 1.18
N LEU A 14 -22.57 18.95 0.10
CA LEU A 14 -21.16 18.55 0.11
C LEU A 14 -20.28 19.47 0.98
N PRO A 15 -20.35 20.82 0.84
CA PRO A 15 -19.52 21.71 1.67
C PRO A 15 -19.84 21.61 3.16
N GLY A 16 -21.12 21.40 3.50
CA GLY A 16 -21.58 21.20 4.89
C GLY A 16 -21.14 19.86 5.46
N ILE A 17 -21.25 18.80 4.66
CA ILE A 17 -20.77 17.45 5.02
C ILE A 17 -19.27 17.50 5.33
N ILE A 18 -18.46 18.14 4.48
CA ILE A 18 -17.02 18.29 4.72
C ILE A 18 -16.73 19.07 6.01
N LYS A 19 -17.47 20.15 6.30
CA LYS A 19 -17.34 20.89 7.56
C LYS A 19 -17.72 20.03 8.78
N SER A 20 -18.73 19.16 8.66
CA SER A 20 -19.17 18.31 9.76
C SER A 20 -18.08 17.35 10.25
N PHE A 21 -17.19 16.86 9.36
CA PHE A 21 -16.04 16.02 9.74
C PHE A 21 -14.99 16.72 10.61
N LYS A 22 -15.03 18.05 10.74
CA LYS A 22 -14.20 18.77 11.72
C LYS A 22 -14.73 18.54 13.15
N ASN A 23 -16.05 18.57 13.32
CA ASN A 23 -16.71 18.45 14.62
C ASN A 23 -16.99 16.98 14.99
N SER A 24 -17.22 16.14 13.99
CA SER A 24 -17.55 14.72 14.16
C SER A 24 -16.69 13.87 13.22
N PRO A 25 -15.43 13.57 13.62
CA PRO A 25 -14.49 12.85 12.77
C PRO A 25 -14.91 11.41 12.46
N ASP A 26 -15.76 10.81 13.29
CA ASP A 26 -16.25 9.42 13.13
C ASP A 26 -17.58 9.32 12.36
N ALA A 27 -18.03 10.42 11.75
CA ALA A 27 -19.20 10.41 10.89
C ALA A 27 -18.91 9.62 9.60
N VAL A 28 -19.92 8.88 9.11
CA VAL A 28 -19.87 8.18 7.82
C VAL A 28 -21.15 8.49 7.08
N TYR A 29 -21.02 8.99 5.85
CA TYR A 29 -22.15 9.28 4.97
C TYR A 29 -22.18 8.28 3.82
N GLN A 30 -23.30 7.58 3.65
CA GLN A 30 -23.55 6.68 2.53
C GLN A 30 -24.31 7.42 1.45
N ILE A 31 -23.80 7.40 0.22
CA ILE A 31 -24.46 7.99 -0.94
C ILE A 31 -25.29 6.91 -1.63
N THR A 32 -26.56 7.19 -1.84
CA THR A 32 -27.47 6.35 -2.62
C THR A 32 -27.83 6.95 -3.97
N VAL A 33 -28.02 6.08 -4.96
CA VAL A 33 -28.55 6.39 -6.29
C VAL A 33 -29.65 5.37 -6.55
N HIS A 34 -30.88 5.83 -6.84
CA HIS A 34 -32.04 4.93 -7.00
C HIS A 34 -32.18 3.93 -5.84
N ASP A 35 -32.05 4.41 -4.61
CA ASP A 35 -32.10 3.63 -3.36
C ASP A 35 -31.01 2.56 -3.19
N GLU A 36 -30.01 2.52 -4.07
CA GLU A 36 -28.83 1.66 -3.96
C GLU A 36 -27.63 2.42 -3.41
N VAL A 37 -26.91 1.85 -2.44
CA VAL A 37 -25.70 2.45 -1.86
C VAL A 37 -24.53 2.28 -2.84
N VAL A 38 -24.03 3.40 -3.38
CA VAL A 38 -22.95 3.39 -4.37
C VAL A 38 -21.60 3.84 -3.80
N ALA A 39 -21.59 4.62 -2.72
CA ALA A 39 -20.36 5.19 -2.19
C ALA A 39 -20.46 5.55 -0.71
N GLU A 40 -19.30 5.73 -0.07
CA GLU A 40 -19.17 6.20 1.31
C GLU A 40 -18.21 7.40 1.39
N ILE A 41 -18.63 8.45 2.09
CA ILE A 41 -17.78 9.58 2.48
C ILE A 41 -17.45 9.44 3.96
N LYS A 42 -16.16 9.39 4.27
CA LYS A 42 -15.62 9.35 5.63
C LYS A 42 -14.34 10.17 5.72
N LYS A 43 -13.99 10.59 6.93
CA LYS A 43 -12.70 11.24 7.18
C LYS A 43 -11.56 10.23 6.95
N PRO A 44 -10.46 10.63 6.29
CA PRO A 44 -9.29 9.77 6.18
C PRO A 44 -8.72 9.48 7.57
N ALA A 45 -8.18 8.28 7.75
CA ALA A 45 -7.51 7.91 8.99
C ALA A 45 -6.33 8.85 9.25
N MET A 46 -6.25 9.38 10.46
CA MET A 46 -5.13 10.23 10.87
C MET A 46 -3.91 9.35 11.11
N VAL A 47 -2.92 9.43 10.21
CA VAL A 47 -1.63 8.76 10.36
C VAL A 47 -0.72 9.57 11.28
N ARG A 48 0.04 8.88 12.13
CA ARG A 48 0.98 9.56 13.03
C ARG A 48 2.15 10.11 12.20
N PRO A 49 2.69 11.29 12.55
CA PRO A 49 3.89 11.79 11.90
C PRO A 49 5.02 10.77 12.04
N GLY A 50 5.73 10.51 10.94
CA GLY A 50 6.81 9.51 10.88
C GLY A 50 6.36 8.08 10.62
N GLU A 51 5.06 7.73 10.67
CA GLU A 51 4.59 6.36 10.43
C GLU A 51 4.95 5.86 9.03
N ALA A 52 4.86 6.73 8.02
CA ALA A 52 5.27 6.42 6.65
C ALA A 52 6.78 6.09 6.58
N ALA A 53 7.63 6.88 7.25
CA ALA A 53 9.07 6.64 7.28
C ALA A 53 9.39 5.30 7.99
N THR A 54 8.72 5.01 9.11
CA THR A 54 8.86 3.72 9.81
C THR A 54 8.45 2.55 8.93
N ARG A 55 7.35 2.66 8.19
CA ARG A 55 6.93 1.62 7.22
C ARG A 55 7.96 1.44 6.11
N LEU A 56 8.49 2.52 5.54
CA LEU A 56 9.53 2.46 4.51
C LEU A 56 10.81 1.79 5.04
N LEU A 57 11.24 2.11 6.26
CA LEU A 57 12.37 1.44 6.90
C LEU A 57 12.09 -0.05 7.14
N ALA A 58 10.89 -0.42 7.54
CA ALA A 58 10.50 -1.82 7.72
C ALA A 58 10.50 -2.59 6.38
N ILE A 59 9.99 -1.98 5.30
CA ILE A 59 10.05 -2.53 3.94
C ILE A 59 11.51 -2.70 3.52
N ARG A 60 12.35 -1.67 3.68
CA ARG A 60 13.79 -1.75 3.38
C ARG A 60 14.49 -2.88 4.14
N ARG A 61 14.16 -3.07 5.42
CA ARG A 61 14.71 -4.17 6.24
C ARG A 61 14.25 -5.54 5.74
N LYS A 62 13.01 -5.68 5.26
CA LYS A 62 12.50 -6.93 4.67
C LYS A 62 13.11 -7.22 3.31
N LEU A 63 13.36 -6.18 2.53
CA LEU A 63 14.08 -6.23 1.27
C LEU A 63 15.60 -6.39 1.48
N LYS A 64 16.05 -7.09 2.54
CA LYS A 64 17.47 -7.37 2.76
C LYS A 64 18.07 -7.75 1.41
N THR A 65 18.97 -6.90 0.96
CA THR A 65 19.74 -7.09 -0.26
C THR A 65 20.22 -8.52 -0.23
N LYS A 66 19.80 -9.34 -1.20
CA LYS A 66 20.54 -10.55 -1.52
C LYS A 66 21.97 -10.05 -1.65
N LYS A 67 22.83 -10.34 -0.65
CA LYS A 67 24.26 -10.05 -0.72
C LYS A 67 24.63 -10.53 -2.12
N LYS A 68 25.15 -9.63 -2.97
CA LYS A 68 25.59 -9.96 -4.33
C LYS A 68 26.19 -11.34 -4.21
N GLN A 69 25.47 -12.34 -4.72
CA GLN A 69 25.88 -13.72 -4.63
C GLN A 69 27.26 -13.66 -5.25
N TYR A 70 28.29 -13.91 -4.43
CA TYR A 70 29.68 -13.82 -4.85
C TYR A 70 29.69 -14.54 -6.19
N ARG A 71 29.89 -13.80 -7.29
CA ARG A 71 29.91 -14.44 -8.61
C ARG A 71 31.03 -15.44 -8.43
N SER A 72 30.72 -16.73 -8.46
CA SER A 72 31.75 -17.75 -8.49
C SER A 72 32.73 -17.27 -9.56
N PRO A 73 34.02 -17.11 -9.23
CA PRO A 73 34.95 -16.49 -10.15
C PRO A 73 35.30 -17.52 -11.22
N ILE A 74 34.34 -17.79 -12.10
CA ILE A 74 34.42 -18.80 -13.16
C ILE A 74 35.60 -18.45 -14.07
N SER A 75 35.86 -17.15 -14.28
CA SER A 75 37.03 -16.67 -15.02
C SER A 75 38.36 -16.88 -14.30
N GLU A 76 38.38 -16.94 -12.97
CA GLU A 76 39.61 -17.19 -12.20
C GLU A 76 39.85 -18.71 -12.08
N ASN A 77 38.79 -19.52 -12.05
CA ASN A 77 38.85 -20.97 -11.87
C ASN A 77 38.36 -21.74 -13.10
N VAL A 78 38.65 -21.27 -14.33
CA VAL A 78 38.11 -21.87 -15.56
C VAL A 78 38.38 -23.37 -15.64
N LYS A 79 39.56 -23.83 -15.19
CA LYS A 79 39.92 -25.25 -15.23
C LYS A 79 38.98 -26.14 -14.41
N ASP A 80 38.62 -25.69 -13.21
CA ASP A 80 37.76 -26.42 -12.28
C ASP A 80 36.31 -26.50 -12.73
N TYR A 81 35.89 -25.66 -13.69
CA TYR A 81 34.52 -25.63 -14.20
C TYR A 81 34.38 -26.12 -15.64
N LEU A 82 35.47 -26.10 -16.44
CA LEU A 82 35.44 -26.49 -17.85
C LEU A 82 35.81 -27.96 -18.08
N TYR A 83 36.61 -28.57 -17.20
CA TYR A 83 37.18 -29.91 -17.43
C TYR A 83 36.67 -31.00 -16.45
N VAL A 84 35.50 -30.82 -15.80
CA VAL A 84 34.98 -31.79 -14.80
C VAL A 84 34.30 -33.03 -15.44
N ALA A 85 34.21 -33.09 -16.75
CA ALA A 85 34.02 -34.34 -17.48
C ALA A 85 35.19 -34.37 -18.47
N GLU A 86 36.16 -35.27 -18.38
CA GLU A 86 36.01 -36.71 -18.53
C GLU A 86 37.21 -37.42 -17.88
N ASP A 87 37.13 -37.80 -16.60
CA ASP A 87 38.05 -38.79 -16.00
C ASP A 87 37.21 -39.97 -15.50
N GLY A 88 36.50 -40.60 -16.42
CA GLY A 88 35.65 -41.74 -16.10
C GLY A 88 34.88 -42.28 -17.29
N LEU A 89 35.58 -42.90 -18.23
CA LEU A 89 35.10 -44.01 -19.07
C LEU A 89 36.30 -44.77 -19.65
#